data_AF-A0A924LXA1-F1
#
_entry.id   AF-A0A924LXA1-F1
#
_cell.length_a   1.000
_cell.length_b   1.000
_cell.length_c   1.000
_cell.angle_alpha   90.00
_cell.angle_beta   90.00
_cell.angle_gamma   90.00
#
_symmetry.space_group_name_H-M   'P 1'
#
loop_
_entity.id
_entity.type
_entity.pdbx_description
1 polymer ?
#
loop_
_entity_poly.entity_id
_entity_poly.type
_entity_poly.pdbx_seq_one_letter_code
_entity_poly.pdbx_strand_id
1 'polypeptide(L)'
;MTSQDHAPVHAIILAAGEGSRLRPLTDHVPKPMLPIDGRAVVLRVLDQLARVGITDAAVVIGYLGSILQAFLAGRADAPRLTFVEQPAQQGSAHALQCALDAGIPRVATVVVASDIAWHDVDVSRVVDHAAADSDAIVTVAVQRWPVAQVPHHYETVVDDQQRVTTMLSKCAVEDHAYDATALSGSALYVSRPDFWKYVAAVAPSSNGKVELA
;
A
#
# COMPACT_ATOMS: atom_id res chain seq x y z
N MET A 1 -10.20 32.94 0.03
CA MET A 1 -9.59 31.91 0.90
C MET A 1 -10.19 30.58 0.48
N THR A 2 -9.63 29.97 -0.56
CA THR A 2 -9.97 28.63 -1.01
C THR A 2 -9.07 27.65 -0.29
N SER A 3 -9.69 26.64 0.33
CA SER A 3 -9.10 25.68 1.25
C SER A 3 -7.96 24.86 0.63
N GLN A 4 -6.91 24.64 1.42
CA GLN A 4 -5.81 23.71 1.17
C GLN A 4 -6.22 22.24 1.48
N ASP A 5 -7.47 21.85 1.26
CA ASP A 5 -8.08 20.64 1.86
C ASP A 5 -7.82 19.31 1.09
N HIS A 6 -6.76 19.21 0.28
CA HIS A 6 -6.60 18.07 -0.64
C HIS A 6 -5.27 17.30 -0.53
N ALA A 7 -4.31 17.75 0.28
CA ALA A 7 -3.08 16.99 0.47
C ALA A 7 -3.31 15.87 1.52
N PRO A 8 -2.98 14.60 1.22
CA PRO A 8 -3.04 13.55 2.22
C PRO A 8 -2.09 13.86 3.36
N VAL A 9 -2.63 14.05 4.55
CA VAL A 9 -1.86 14.37 5.76
C VAL A 9 -1.48 13.12 6.56
N HIS A 10 -2.01 11.96 6.18
CA HIS A 10 -1.86 10.70 6.89
C HIS A 10 -1.42 9.57 5.97
N ALA A 11 -0.73 8.58 6.53
CA ALA A 11 -0.42 7.34 5.83
C ALA A 11 -0.79 6.08 6.63
N ILE A 12 -1.10 4.99 5.93
CA ILE A 12 -1.20 3.65 6.51
C ILE A 12 -0.19 2.75 5.82
N ILE A 13 0.74 2.21 6.61
CA ILE A 13 1.78 1.28 6.16
C ILE A 13 1.35 -0.15 6.52
N LEU A 14 1.18 -1.01 5.51
CA LEU A 14 0.80 -2.41 5.68
C LEU A 14 2.04 -3.26 5.93
N ALA A 15 2.24 -3.70 7.17
CA ALA A 15 3.48 -4.36 7.63
C ALA A 15 3.24 -5.66 8.42
N ALA A 16 2.04 -6.21 8.39
CA ALA A 16 1.66 -7.37 9.19
C ALA A 16 2.06 -8.73 8.57
N GLY A 17 2.44 -8.74 7.29
CA GLY A 17 2.69 -9.95 6.53
C GLY A 17 3.95 -10.72 6.96
N GLU A 18 3.88 -12.04 6.89
CA GLU A 18 4.97 -12.93 7.29
C GLU A 18 6.17 -12.92 6.34
N GLY A 19 5.95 -12.65 5.05
CA GLY A 19 7.01 -12.71 4.06
C GLY A 19 7.54 -14.12 3.79
N SER A 20 6.73 -15.16 4.00
CA SER A 20 7.12 -16.58 3.97
C SER A 20 7.92 -17.04 2.74
N ARG A 21 7.76 -16.38 1.59
CA ARG A 21 8.54 -16.65 0.36
C ARG A 21 10.03 -16.30 0.48
N LEU A 22 10.40 -15.47 1.45
CA LEU A 22 11.77 -15.02 1.70
C LEU A 22 12.43 -15.80 2.85
N ARG A 23 11.79 -16.84 3.38
CA ARG A 23 12.42 -17.70 4.39
C ARG A 23 13.70 -18.34 3.84
N PRO A 24 14.74 -18.50 4.70
CA PRO A 24 14.73 -18.32 6.15
C PRO A 24 14.96 -16.88 6.63
N LEU A 25 15.15 -15.91 5.73
CA LEU A 25 15.47 -14.52 6.12
C LEU A 25 14.39 -13.91 7.03
N THR A 26 13.14 -14.29 6.81
CA THR A 26 12.00 -13.77 7.56
C THR A 26 11.63 -14.57 8.81
N ASP A 27 12.36 -15.63 9.17
CA ASP A 27 12.01 -16.43 10.37
C ASP A 27 12.24 -15.64 11.68
N HIS A 28 13.18 -14.71 11.67
CA HIS A 28 13.58 -13.91 12.83
C HIS A 28 13.65 -12.41 12.56
N VAL A 29 13.53 -11.99 11.30
CA VAL A 29 13.59 -10.58 10.89
C VAL A 29 12.28 -10.24 10.17
N PRO A 30 11.50 -9.24 10.64
CA PRO A 30 10.33 -8.78 9.91
C PRO A 30 10.70 -8.42 8.47
N LYS A 31 9.91 -8.87 7.48
CA LYS A 31 10.13 -8.55 6.06
C LYS A 31 10.46 -7.06 5.81
N PRO A 32 9.77 -6.09 6.45
CA PRO A 32 10.03 -4.67 6.21
C PRO A 32 11.42 -4.19 6.66
N MET A 33 12.07 -4.93 7.57
CA MET A 33 13.42 -4.65 8.07
C MET A 33 14.52 -5.19 7.17
N LEU A 34 14.20 -6.07 6.21
CA LEU A 34 15.20 -6.60 5.29
C LEU A 34 15.83 -5.44 4.49
N PRO A 35 17.16 -5.40 4.34
CA PRO A 35 17.83 -4.28 3.69
C PRO A 35 17.89 -4.44 2.17
N ILE A 36 17.79 -3.31 1.46
CA ILE A 36 18.22 -3.14 0.08
C ILE A 36 19.30 -2.07 0.08
N ASP A 37 20.48 -2.41 -0.44
CA ASP A 37 21.69 -1.58 -0.41
C ASP A 37 21.99 -1.01 0.99
N GLY A 38 21.93 -1.89 2.00
CA GLY A 38 22.27 -1.56 3.39
C GLY A 38 21.20 -0.76 4.16
N ARG A 39 20.06 -0.40 3.55
CA ARG A 39 18.97 0.32 4.23
C ARG A 39 17.69 -0.52 4.24
N ALA A 40 17.08 -0.68 5.42
CA ALA A 40 15.80 -1.36 5.59
C ALA A 40 14.72 -0.76 4.68
N VAL A 41 13.91 -1.59 4.03
CA VAL A 41 12.89 -1.14 3.07
C VAL A 41 11.87 -0.21 3.73
N VAL A 42 11.42 -0.53 4.95
CA VAL A 42 10.46 0.32 5.68
C VAL A 42 10.97 1.74 5.92
N LEU A 43 12.28 1.93 6.12
CA LEU A 43 12.86 3.26 6.30
C LEU A 43 12.78 4.07 5.01
N ARG A 44 12.95 3.42 3.85
CA ARG A 44 12.81 4.08 2.55
C ARG A 44 11.36 4.52 2.32
N VAL A 45 10.37 3.71 2.70
CA VAL A 45 8.96 4.09 2.66
C VAL A 45 8.71 5.33 3.51
N LEU A 46 9.23 5.34 4.75
CA LEU A 46 9.08 6.47 5.66
C LEU A 46 9.74 7.75 5.13
N ASP A 47 10.94 7.65 4.54
CA ASP A 47 11.62 8.79 3.90
C ASP A 47 10.79 9.39 2.76
N GLN A 48 10.12 8.55 1.97
CA GLN A 48 9.26 8.96 0.86
C GLN A 48 7.99 9.67 1.37
N LEU A 49 7.36 9.13 2.41
CA LEU A 49 6.20 9.77 3.05
C LEU A 49 6.57 11.14 3.65
N ALA A 50 7.70 11.22 4.36
CA ALA A 50 8.18 12.48 4.92
C ALA A 50 8.46 13.53 3.83
N ARG A 51 9.02 13.12 2.68
CA ARG A 51 9.32 14.02 1.56
C ARG A 51 8.08 14.70 0.99
N VAL A 52 6.93 14.02 0.99
CA VAL A 52 5.66 14.59 0.52
C VAL A 52 4.88 15.33 1.60
N GLY A 53 5.48 15.56 2.77
CA GLY A 53 4.89 16.33 3.85
C GLY A 53 3.93 15.53 4.75
N ILE A 54 3.91 14.20 4.66
CA ILE A 54 3.12 13.36 5.58
C ILE A 54 3.80 13.37 6.96
N THR A 55 3.06 13.79 7.97
CA THR A 55 3.57 13.99 9.34
C THR A 55 3.14 12.89 10.31
N ASP A 56 2.08 12.14 10.00
CA ASP A 56 1.56 11.05 10.82
C ASP A 56 1.32 9.80 9.97
N ALA A 57 1.69 8.63 10.49
CA ALA A 57 1.46 7.35 9.84
C ALA A 57 1.07 6.26 10.84
N ALA A 58 0.08 5.45 10.47
CA ALA A 58 -0.22 4.19 11.13
C ALA A 58 0.62 3.07 10.51
N VAL A 59 1.28 2.26 11.32
CA VAL A 59 1.96 1.03 10.89
C VAL A 59 1.14 -0.15 11.37
N VAL A 60 0.49 -0.85 10.44
CA VAL A 60 -0.28 -2.05 10.75
C VAL A 60 0.69 -3.24 10.84
N ILE A 61 0.94 -3.71 12.05
CA ILE A 61 1.91 -4.76 12.39
C ILE A 61 1.22 -6.09 12.70
N GLY A 62 1.97 -7.19 12.60
CA GLY A 62 1.44 -8.54 12.79
C GLY A 62 2.58 -9.50 13.13
N TYR A 63 2.93 -10.39 12.22
CA TYR A 63 4.05 -11.33 12.43
C TYR A 63 5.36 -10.57 12.72
N LEU A 64 6.03 -10.95 13.82
CA LEU A 64 7.20 -10.26 14.38
C LEU A 64 6.99 -8.74 14.62
N GLY A 65 5.74 -8.31 14.82
CA GLY A 65 5.36 -6.91 14.94
C GLY A 65 6.04 -6.17 16.08
N SER A 66 6.26 -6.83 17.22
CA SER A 66 6.98 -6.25 18.36
C SER A 66 8.44 -5.89 18.03
N ILE A 67 9.11 -6.71 17.21
CA ILE A 67 10.48 -6.44 16.74
C ILE A 67 10.47 -5.22 15.81
N LEU A 68 9.53 -5.16 14.87
CA LEU A 68 9.39 -4.02 13.97
C LEU A 68 9.06 -2.73 14.72
N GLN A 69 8.15 -2.80 15.70
CA GLN A 69 7.80 -1.67 16.56
C GLN A 69 9.01 -1.17 17.35
N ALA A 70 9.76 -2.08 18.00
CA ALA A 70 10.97 -1.70 18.73
C ALA A 70 12.03 -1.05 17.82
N PHE A 71 12.22 -1.58 16.61
CA PHE A 71 13.11 -1.02 15.61
C PHE A 71 12.73 0.40 15.19
N LEU A 72 11.43 0.67 15.04
CA LEU A 72 10.93 1.97 14.58
C LEU A 72 10.71 2.99 15.69
N ALA A 73 10.48 2.55 16.94
CA ALA A 73 10.20 3.43 18.09
C ALA A 73 11.37 4.36 18.46
N GLY A 74 12.60 4.02 18.07
CA GLY A 74 13.78 4.86 18.31
C GLY A 74 13.94 6.04 17.35
N ARG A 75 13.05 6.20 16.36
CA ARG A 75 13.12 7.29 15.38
C ARG A 75 12.50 8.57 15.92
N ALA A 76 13.16 9.70 15.67
CA ALA A 76 12.62 11.04 15.89
C ALA A 76 12.13 11.72 14.59
N ASP A 77 12.48 11.14 13.43
CA ASP A 77 12.13 11.68 12.12
C ASP A 77 10.66 11.46 11.79
N ALA A 78 10.09 12.36 11.00
CA ALA A 78 8.75 12.18 10.43
C ALA A 78 8.66 10.90 9.56
N PRO A 79 7.44 10.36 9.35
CA PRO A 79 6.22 10.67 10.10
C PRO A 79 6.25 10.11 11.53
N ARG A 80 5.46 10.71 12.44
CA ARG A 80 5.15 10.13 13.75
C ARG A 80 4.36 8.84 13.55
N LEU A 81 4.72 7.81 14.32
CA LEU A 81 4.21 6.47 14.11
C LEU A 81 3.23 6.05 15.20
N THR A 82 2.06 5.61 14.77
CA THR A 82 1.11 4.84 15.60
C THR A 82 1.16 3.39 15.15
N PHE A 83 1.30 2.45 16.08
CA PHE A 83 1.31 1.03 15.75
C PHE A 83 -0.08 0.43 15.98
N VAL A 84 -0.56 -0.34 15.00
CA VAL A 84 -1.87 -0.99 15.05
C VAL A 84 -1.65 -2.49 14.83
N GLU A 85 -2.18 -3.32 15.71
CA GLU A 85 -2.07 -4.77 15.56
C GLU A 85 -3.12 -5.32 14.59
N GLN A 86 -2.68 -6.13 13.64
CA GLN A 86 -3.49 -7.06 12.87
C GLN A 86 -3.29 -8.47 13.48
N PRO A 87 -4.22 -8.94 14.34
CA PRO A 87 -4.02 -10.16 15.13
C PRO A 87 -3.95 -11.43 14.25
N ALA A 88 -4.64 -11.42 13.12
CA ALA A 88 -4.61 -12.47 12.12
C ALA A 88 -4.39 -11.87 10.74
N GLN A 89 -3.51 -12.49 9.94
CA GLN A 89 -3.15 -12.06 8.58
C GLN A 89 -4.25 -12.38 7.57
N GLN A 90 -5.43 -11.83 7.81
CA GLN A 90 -6.64 -12.04 7.03
C GLN A 90 -6.70 -11.20 5.75
N GLY A 91 -5.62 -10.52 5.38
CA GLY A 91 -5.54 -9.73 4.15
C GLY A 91 -5.47 -8.22 4.39
N SER A 92 -5.25 -7.50 3.30
CA SER A 92 -5.01 -6.04 3.26
C SER A 92 -6.24 -5.21 3.65
N ALA A 93 -7.45 -5.62 3.28
CA ALA A 93 -8.67 -4.91 3.69
C ALA A 93 -8.91 -5.05 5.20
N HIS A 94 -8.67 -6.24 5.77
CA HIS A 94 -8.71 -6.43 7.22
C HIS A 94 -7.66 -5.58 7.94
N ALA A 95 -6.44 -5.46 7.38
CA ALA A 95 -5.41 -4.59 7.94
C ALA A 95 -5.86 -3.12 8.03
N LEU A 96 -6.53 -2.62 6.99
CA LEU A 96 -7.14 -1.30 7.01
C LEU A 96 -8.28 -1.20 8.02
N GLN A 97 -9.13 -2.21 8.13
CA GLN A 97 -10.20 -2.24 9.11
C GLN A 97 -9.64 -2.14 10.54
N CYS A 98 -8.56 -2.87 10.86
CA CYS A 98 -7.87 -2.74 12.15
C CYS A 98 -7.40 -1.30 12.40
N ALA A 99 -6.86 -0.61 11.37
CA ALA A 99 -6.47 0.79 11.50
C ALA A 99 -7.68 1.69 11.80
N LEU A 100 -8.79 1.50 11.10
CA LEU A 100 -10.03 2.26 11.35
C LEU A 100 -10.59 2.00 12.75
N ASP A 101 -10.59 0.76 13.22
CA ASP A 101 -11.07 0.38 14.55
C ASP A 101 -10.17 0.92 15.67
N ALA A 102 -8.87 1.08 15.40
CA ALA A 102 -7.91 1.73 16.29
C ALA A 102 -8.02 3.27 16.32
N GLY A 103 -8.99 3.85 15.59
CA GLY A 103 -9.25 5.29 15.59
C GLY A 103 -8.36 6.10 14.65
N ILE A 104 -7.68 5.46 13.68
CA ILE A 104 -6.96 6.18 12.62
C ILE A 104 -7.96 7.03 11.81
N PRO A 105 -7.65 8.31 11.56
CA PRO A 105 -8.60 9.24 10.96
C PRO A 105 -9.00 8.84 9.53
N ARG A 106 -10.29 9.02 9.22
CA ARG A 106 -10.89 8.78 7.90
C ARG A 106 -10.69 9.98 6.97
N VAL A 107 -9.44 10.40 6.80
CA VAL A 107 -9.05 11.52 5.92
C VAL A 107 -8.50 11.00 4.58
N ALA A 108 -8.05 11.91 3.72
CA ALA A 108 -7.25 11.53 2.57
C ALA A 108 -5.92 10.92 3.05
N THR A 109 -5.61 9.71 2.59
CA THR A 109 -4.54 8.89 3.17
C THR A 109 -3.74 8.19 2.08
N VAL A 110 -2.41 8.20 2.21
CA VAL A 110 -1.55 7.30 1.45
C VAL A 110 -1.58 5.92 2.10
N VAL A 111 -1.99 4.90 1.37
CA VAL A 111 -1.82 3.51 1.80
C VAL A 111 -0.69 2.88 1.03
N VAL A 112 0.22 2.22 1.74
CA VAL A 112 1.43 1.65 1.13
C VAL A 112 1.85 0.35 1.79
N ALA A 113 2.25 -0.65 1.00
CA ALA A 113 2.91 -1.84 1.54
C ALA A 113 4.33 -1.52 1.99
N SER A 114 4.73 -2.12 3.10
CA SER A 114 5.99 -1.84 3.80
C SER A 114 7.25 -2.43 3.13
N ASP A 115 7.07 -3.21 2.07
CA ASP A 115 8.10 -3.98 1.38
C ASP A 115 8.31 -3.54 -0.07
N ILE A 116 7.81 -2.35 -0.44
CA ILE A 116 8.02 -1.77 -1.76
C ILE A 116 9.27 -0.90 -1.77
N ALA A 117 10.11 -1.09 -2.79
CA ALA A 117 11.22 -0.21 -3.10
C ALA A 117 11.00 0.37 -4.51
N TRP A 118 11.09 1.69 -4.61
CA TRP A 118 10.90 2.40 -5.88
C TRP A 118 12.20 2.98 -6.39
N HIS A 119 12.34 3.01 -7.71
CA HIS A 119 13.41 3.71 -8.43
C HIS A 119 12.89 4.99 -9.12
N ASP A 120 11.78 4.89 -9.88
CA ASP A 120 11.31 5.97 -10.79
C ASP A 120 9.90 6.54 -10.49
N VAL A 121 9.11 5.88 -9.64
CA VAL A 121 7.81 6.36 -9.15
C VAL A 121 7.92 6.53 -7.66
N ASP A 122 7.98 7.75 -7.16
CA ASP A 122 7.88 8.01 -5.73
C ASP A 122 6.46 8.37 -5.31
N VAL A 123 6.25 8.43 -4.00
CA VAL A 123 4.96 8.76 -3.40
C VAL A 123 4.43 10.12 -3.91
N SER A 124 5.30 11.06 -4.28
CA SER A 124 4.87 12.39 -4.71
C SER A 124 4.05 12.34 -5.98
N ARG A 125 4.43 11.53 -6.98
CA ARG A 125 3.68 11.43 -8.24
C ARG A 125 2.24 10.96 -8.03
N VAL A 126 2.02 10.04 -7.10
CA VAL A 126 0.67 9.52 -6.79
C VAL A 126 -0.14 10.55 -6.03
N VAL A 127 0.50 11.25 -5.08
CA VAL A 127 -0.12 12.34 -4.31
C VAL A 127 -0.50 13.50 -5.22
N ASP A 128 0.39 13.93 -6.10
CA ASP A 128 0.18 15.04 -7.05
C ASP A 128 -0.95 14.70 -8.03
N HIS A 129 -0.98 13.48 -8.56
CA HIS A 129 -2.07 13.02 -9.44
C HIS A 129 -3.41 12.97 -8.70
N ALA A 130 -3.44 12.43 -7.48
CA ALA A 130 -4.65 12.37 -6.66
C ALA A 130 -5.17 13.77 -6.29
N ALA A 131 -4.28 14.73 -6.08
CA ALA A 131 -4.64 16.12 -5.81
C ALA A 131 -5.17 16.85 -7.05
N ALA A 132 -4.70 16.49 -8.25
CA ALA A 132 -5.13 17.07 -9.51
C ALA A 132 -6.51 16.57 -9.98
N ASP A 133 -6.94 15.38 -9.53
CA ASP A 133 -8.19 14.74 -9.94
C ASP A 133 -9.17 14.64 -8.76
N SER A 134 -10.18 15.53 -8.75
CA SER A 134 -11.21 15.59 -7.71
C SER A 134 -12.22 14.43 -7.72
N ASP A 135 -12.26 13.64 -8.79
CA ASP A 135 -13.37 12.74 -9.04
C ASP A 135 -13.00 11.28 -8.71
N ALA A 136 -11.70 10.97 -8.61
CA ALA A 136 -11.22 9.65 -8.22
C ALA A 136 -11.31 9.42 -6.70
N ILE A 137 -12.08 8.41 -6.26
CA ILE A 137 -12.11 7.98 -4.84
C ILE A 137 -10.79 7.34 -4.38
N VAL A 138 -10.05 6.76 -5.32
CA VAL A 138 -8.73 6.14 -5.12
C VAL A 138 -7.87 6.42 -6.35
N THR A 139 -6.62 6.78 -6.12
CA THR A 139 -5.57 6.89 -7.14
C THR A 139 -4.49 5.87 -6.84
N VAL A 140 -4.23 4.94 -7.76
CA VAL A 140 -3.28 3.83 -7.56
C VAL A 140 -2.04 3.99 -8.43
N ALA A 141 -0.86 3.74 -7.88
CA ALA A 141 0.36 3.62 -8.67
C ALA A 141 0.37 2.28 -9.41
N VAL A 142 0.61 2.33 -10.71
CA VAL A 142 0.79 1.15 -11.57
C VAL A 142 2.18 1.16 -12.20
N GLN A 143 2.72 -0.02 -12.44
CA GLN A 143 3.99 -0.20 -13.14
C GLN A 143 3.76 -0.98 -14.44
N ARG A 144 4.40 -0.54 -15.52
CA ARG A 144 4.39 -1.25 -16.80
C ARG A 144 5.43 -2.37 -16.79
N TRP A 145 4.99 -3.57 -17.14
CA TRP A 145 5.83 -4.76 -17.25
C TRP A 145 5.68 -5.39 -18.64
N PRO A 146 6.74 -5.97 -19.22
CA PRO A 146 6.57 -6.93 -20.30
C PRO A 146 5.66 -8.06 -19.83
N VAL A 147 4.68 -8.50 -20.64
CA VAL A 147 3.70 -9.53 -20.21
C VAL A 147 4.35 -10.79 -19.69
N ALA A 148 5.40 -11.26 -20.37
CA ALA A 148 6.18 -12.43 -19.97
C ALA A 148 6.83 -12.29 -18.58
N GLN A 149 6.88 -11.08 -18.03
CA GLN A 149 7.48 -10.75 -16.74
C GLN A 149 6.47 -10.23 -15.72
N VAL A 150 5.17 -10.14 -16.07
CA VAL A 150 4.14 -9.66 -15.12
C VAL A 150 4.11 -10.60 -13.93
N PRO A 151 4.55 -10.13 -12.74
CA PRO A 151 4.56 -10.99 -11.57
C PRO A 151 3.12 -11.33 -11.18
N HIS A 152 2.81 -12.61 -11.05
CA HIS A 152 1.57 -13.09 -10.43
C HIS A 152 0.23 -12.71 -11.14
N HIS A 153 0.26 -12.34 -12.43
CA HIS A 153 -0.93 -12.06 -13.27
C HIS A 153 -1.93 -11.07 -12.65
N TYR A 154 -1.42 -9.96 -12.11
CA TYR A 154 -2.24 -8.79 -11.77
C TYR A 154 -2.15 -7.77 -12.90
N GLU A 155 -3.28 -7.49 -13.55
CA GLU A 155 -3.39 -6.51 -14.62
C GLU A 155 -4.34 -5.39 -14.23
N THR A 156 -3.97 -4.16 -14.57
CA THR A 156 -4.79 -2.97 -14.43
C THR A 156 -5.00 -2.37 -15.81
N VAL A 157 -6.24 -2.31 -16.28
CA VAL A 157 -6.59 -1.67 -17.54
C VAL A 157 -7.04 -0.24 -17.23
N VAL A 158 -6.50 0.70 -17.99
CA VAL A 158 -6.83 2.12 -17.90
C VAL A 158 -7.30 2.65 -19.25
N ASP A 159 -8.21 3.61 -19.23
CA ASP A 159 -8.61 4.33 -20.44
C ASP A 159 -7.63 5.47 -20.79
N ASP A 160 -7.92 6.20 -21.88
CA ASP A 160 -7.10 7.32 -22.36
C ASP A 160 -7.06 8.51 -21.37
N GLN A 161 -7.98 8.56 -20.41
CA GLN A 161 -8.02 9.55 -19.33
C GLN A 161 -7.33 9.05 -18.05
N GLN A 162 -6.64 7.90 -18.11
CA GLN A 162 -5.99 7.24 -16.97
C GLN A 162 -6.96 6.78 -15.88
N ARG A 163 -8.24 6.58 -16.22
CA ARG A 163 -9.22 5.98 -15.30
C ARG A 163 -9.08 4.47 -15.32
N VAL A 164 -9.02 3.86 -14.14
CA VAL A 164 -9.04 2.40 -14.01
C VAL A 164 -10.42 1.89 -14.42
N THR A 165 -10.47 1.07 -15.47
CA THR A 165 -11.70 0.43 -15.97
C THR A 165 -11.83 -1.01 -15.50
N THR A 166 -10.68 -1.70 -15.35
CA THR A 166 -10.63 -3.11 -14.93
C THR A 166 -9.38 -3.37 -14.09
N MET A 167 -9.54 -4.10 -12.98
CA MET A 167 -8.43 -4.71 -12.23
C MET A 167 -8.64 -6.22 -12.20
N LEU A 168 -7.69 -6.96 -12.78
CA LEU A 168 -7.70 -8.41 -12.83
C LEU A 168 -6.74 -8.95 -11.79
N SER A 169 -7.21 -9.88 -10.97
CA SER A 169 -6.38 -10.63 -10.03
C SER A 169 -6.45 -12.12 -10.37
N LYS A 170 -5.28 -12.74 -10.62
CA LYS A 170 -5.17 -14.19 -10.83
C LYS A 170 -6.15 -14.75 -11.88
N CYS A 171 -6.32 -14.08 -13.02
CA CYS A 171 -6.98 -14.71 -14.15
C CYS A 171 -6.05 -15.76 -14.75
N ALA A 172 -6.59 -16.96 -14.99
CA ALA A 172 -5.96 -17.99 -15.80
C ALA A 172 -5.59 -17.36 -17.15
N VAL A 173 -4.32 -17.49 -17.51
CA VAL A 173 -3.64 -16.84 -18.65
C VAL A 173 -4.23 -17.26 -20.00
N GLU A 174 -5.23 -18.13 -20.01
CA GLU A 174 -5.71 -18.82 -21.21
C GLU A 174 -6.70 -18.00 -22.04
N ASP A 175 -7.36 -16.97 -21.48
CA ASP A 175 -8.48 -16.25 -22.14
C ASP A 175 -8.31 -14.72 -22.30
N HIS A 176 -7.13 -14.14 -22.08
CA HIS A 176 -6.89 -12.71 -22.30
C HIS A 176 -5.76 -12.44 -23.29
N ALA A 177 -6.09 -11.75 -24.40
CA ALA A 177 -5.10 -11.25 -25.33
C ALA A 177 -4.42 -10.02 -24.72
N TYR A 178 -3.23 -10.21 -24.18
CA TYR A 178 -2.42 -9.10 -23.70
C TYR A 178 -1.72 -8.39 -24.87
N ASP A 179 -1.62 -7.06 -24.80
CA ASP A 179 -0.60 -6.30 -25.55
C ASP A 179 0.82 -6.72 -25.10
N ALA A 180 1.90 -6.32 -25.78
CA ALA A 180 3.27 -6.70 -25.39
C ALA A 180 3.66 -6.33 -23.93
N THR A 181 2.92 -5.41 -23.30
CA THR A 181 3.10 -4.98 -21.92
C THR A 181 1.77 -4.90 -21.18
N ALA A 182 1.77 -5.20 -19.88
CA ALA A 182 0.62 -4.97 -19.00
C ALA A 182 0.99 -3.99 -17.88
N LEU A 183 0.00 -3.27 -17.35
CA LEU A 183 0.15 -2.49 -16.13
C LEU A 183 -0.19 -3.37 -14.94
N SER A 184 0.64 -3.35 -13.90
CA SER A 184 0.38 -4.05 -12.65
C SER A 184 0.27 -3.06 -11.51
N GLY A 185 -0.80 -3.17 -10.72
CA GLY A 185 -1.01 -2.37 -9.53
C GLY A 185 0.11 -2.58 -8.53
N SER A 186 0.70 -1.49 -8.06
CA SER A 186 1.53 -1.51 -6.86
C SER A 186 0.62 -1.31 -5.64
N ALA A 187 0.98 -1.89 -4.50
CA ALA A 187 0.28 -1.62 -3.24
C ALA A 187 0.69 -0.24 -2.68
N LEU A 188 0.57 0.80 -3.50
CA LEU A 188 0.71 2.22 -3.20
C LEU A 188 -0.47 2.95 -3.84
N TYR A 189 -1.31 3.57 -3.02
CA TYR A 189 -2.43 4.36 -3.51
C TYR A 189 -2.79 5.48 -2.54
N VAL A 190 -3.44 6.51 -3.06
CA VAL A 190 -4.04 7.59 -2.27
C VAL A 190 -5.54 7.34 -2.24
N SER A 191 -6.13 7.28 -1.06
CA SER A 191 -7.57 7.19 -0.88
C SER A 191 -8.16 8.53 -0.45
N ARG A 192 -9.42 8.77 -0.81
CA ARG A 192 -10.26 9.84 -0.26
C ARG A 192 -11.07 9.35 0.94
N PRO A 193 -11.62 10.25 1.79
CA PRO A 193 -12.48 9.86 2.91
C PRO A 193 -13.62 8.90 2.52
N ASP A 194 -14.19 9.08 1.34
CA ASP A 194 -15.25 8.23 0.81
C ASP A 194 -14.84 6.77 0.58
N PHE A 195 -13.55 6.49 0.41
CA PHE A 195 -13.04 5.14 0.22
C PHE A 195 -13.36 4.21 1.40
N TRP A 196 -13.36 4.76 2.62
CA TRP A 196 -13.44 3.95 3.84
C TRP A 196 -14.78 3.22 4.01
N LYS A 197 -15.84 3.64 3.31
CA LYS A 197 -17.12 2.91 3.29
C LYS A 197 -17.03 1.57 2.55
N TYR A 198 -16.12 1.47 1.57
CA TYR A 198 -15.91 0.25 0.78
C TYR A 198 -15.06 -0.78 1.53
N VAL A 199 -14.07 -0.32 2.30
CA VAL A 199 -13.24 -1.21 3.16
C VAL A 199 -14.11 -2.04 4.10
N ALA A 200 -15.12 -1.42 4.72
CA ALA A 200 -16.04 -2.10 5.63
C ALA A 200 -16.98 -3.11 4.94
N ALA A 201 -17.09 -3.05 3.61
CA ALA A 201 -17.97 -3.90 2.82
C ALA A 201 -17.24 -5.05 2.11
N VAL A 202 -15.91 -5.15 2.25
CA VAL A 202 -15.11 -6.19 1.57
C VAL A 202 -15.45 -7.56 2.16
N ALA A 203 -15.91 -8.47 1.29
CA ALA A 203 -16.14 -9.87 1.65
C ALA A 203 -14.83 -10.69 1.54
N PRO A 204 -14.70 -11.80 2.28
CA PRO A 204 -13.59 -12.73 2.09
C PRO A 204 -13.53 -13.27 0.66
N SER A 205 -12.32 -13.32 0.09
CA SER A 205 -12.05 -13.96 -1.20
C SER A 205 -12.07 -15.49 -1.10
N SER A 206 -11.89 -16.18 -2.23
CA SER A 206 -11.95 -17.66 -2.32
C SER A 206 -10.94 -18.39 -1.42
N ASN A 207 -9.86 -17.74 -1.00
CA ASN A 207 -8.87 -18.29 -0.07
C ASN A 207 -9.13 -17.90 1.40
N GLY A 208 -10.29 -17.29 1.69
CA GLY A 208 -10.71 -16.84 3.02
C GLY A 208 -10.10 -15.51 3.47
N LYS A 209 -9.27 -14.85 2.66
CA LYS A 209 -8.69 -13.53 2.99
C LYS A 209 -9.56 -12.39 2.48
N VAL A 210 -9.71 -11.37 3.30
CA VAL A 210 -10.32 -10.07 3.03
C VAL A 210 -9.25 -9.16 2.41
N GLU A 211 -9.11 -9.22 1.09
CA GLU A 211 -8.14 -8.44 0.32
C GLU A 211 -8.83 -7.27 -0.40
N LEU A 212 -8.14 -6.14 -0.51
CA LEU A 212 -8.51 -5.12 -1.49
C LEU A 212 -8.09 -5.63 -2.87
N ALA A 213 -9.06 -6.08 -3.65
CA ALA A 213 -8.88 -6.48 -5.05
C ALA A 213 -8.89 -5.27 -5.97
#